data_AF-A0A2M7ENT2-F1
#
_entry.id   AF-A0A2M7ENT2-F1
#
_cell.length_a   1.000
_cell.length_b   1.000
_cell.length_c   1.000
_cell.angle_alpha   90.00
_cell.angle_beta   90.00
_cell.angle_gamma   90.00
#
_symmetry.space_group_name_H-M   'P 1'
#
loop_
_entity.id
_entity.type
_entity.pdbx_description
1 polymer ?
#
loop_
_entity_poly.entity_id
_entity_poly.type
_entity_poly.pdbx_seq_one_letter_code
_entity_poly.pdbx_strand_id
1 'polypeptide(L)' 'MSAKRRGGAARGRGAGRVLLDAMIADARSRGVGRISLETGSGEDHAAARALYSSAGFGATGPFSAYAEDPLSTFMSSEI' A
#
# COMPACT_ATOMS: atom_id res chain seq x y z
N MET A 1 15.71 10.24 20.21
CA MET A 1 16.12 9.91 18.83
C MET A 1 15.47 8.59 18.43
N SER A 2 14.35 8.61 17.70
CA SER A 2 13.71 7.39 17.18
C SER A 2 14.29 7.07 15.81
N ALA A 3 15.01 5.96 15.70
CA ALA A 3 15.70 5.53 14.49
C ALA A 3 14.68 5.06 13.43
N LYS A 4 14.31 5.97 12.52
CA LYS A 4 13.55 5.63 11.31
C LYS A 4 14.44 4.78 10.39
N ARG A 5 14.32 3.45 10.46
CA ARG A 5 15.02 2.55 9.52
C ARG A 5 14.52 2.82 8.10
N ARG A 6 15.30 3.55 7.31
CA ARG A 6 15.11 3.68 5.87
C ARG A 6 15.54 2.36 5.23
N GLY A 7 14.61 1.59 4.69
CA GLY A 7 14.89 0.45 3.80
C GLY A 7 15.50 0.97 2.48
N GLY A 8 16.77 1.37 2.53
CA GLY A 8 17.45 2.05 1.41
C GLY A 8 18.04 1.11 0.36
N ALA A 9 18.11 -0.20 0.60
CA ALA A 9 18.92 -1.09 -0.24
C ALA A 9 18.14 -1.90 -1.31
N ALA A 10 16.80 -1.81 -1.35
CA ALA A 10 15.97 -2.65 -2.24
C ALA A 10 14.92 -1.90 -3.06
N ARG A 11 15.05 -0.57 -3.21
CA ARG A 11 14.19 0.19 -4.12
C ARG A 11 14.57 -0.11 -5.58
N GLY A 12 13.59 -0.51 -6.39
CA GLY A 12 13.74 -0.64 -7.84
C GLY A 12 14.00 -2.05 -8.43
N ARG A 13 13.93 -3.12 -7.63
CA ARG A 13 14.12 -4.51 -8.13
C ARG A 13 12.83 -5.32 -8.33
N GLY A 14 11.67 -4.66 -8.37
CA GLY A 14 10.38 -5.35 -8.54
C GLY A 14 9.91 -6.17 -7.33
N ALA A 15 10.72 -6.30 -6.27
CA ALA A 15 10.36 -7.06 -5.06
C ALA A 15 9.03 -6.59 -4.44
N GLY A 16 8.77 -5.27 -4.44
CA GLY A 16 7.49 -4.73 -3.97
C GLY A 16 6.30 -5.22 -4.80
N ARG A 17 6.47 -5.35 -6.13
CA ARG A 17 5.41 -5.86 -7.02
C ARG A 17 5.17 -7.35 -6.81
N VAL A 18 6.24 -8.15 -6.72
CA VAL A 18 6.14 -9.59 -6.46
C VAL A 18 5.41 -9.87 -5.14
N LEU A 19 5.75 -9.13 -4.09
CA LEU A 19 5.08 -9.27 -2.79
C LEU A 19 3.62 -8.86 -2.86
N LEU A 20 3.31 -7.75 -3.54
CA LEU A 20 1.92 -7.28 -3.71
C LEU A 20 1.07 -8.29 -4.49
N ASP A 21 1.60 -8.80 -5.61
CA ASP A 21 0.89 -9.79 -6.43
C ASP A 21 0.65 -11.09 -5.65
N ALA A 22 1.62 -11.54 -4.85
CA ALA A 22 1.47 -12.71 -3.98
C ALA A 22 0.39 -12.49 -2.89
N MET A 23 0.34 -11.29 -2.29
CA MET A 23 -0.71 -10.94 -1.30
C MET A 23 -2.10 -10.92 -1.92
N ILE A 24 -2.25 -10.35 -3.13
CA ILE A 24 -3.53 -10.33 -3.86
C ILE A 24 -3.97 -11.77 -4.19
N ALA A 25 -3.06 -12.62 -4.64
CA ALA A 25 -3.36 -14.02 -4.96
C ALA A 25 -3.82 -14.81 -3.72
N ASP A 26 -3.15 -14.65 -2.58
CA ASP A 26 -3.55 -15.27 -1.31
C ASP A 26 -4.94 -14.78 -0.88
N ALA A 27 -5.19 -13.47 -0.94
CA ALA A 27 -6.49 -12.90 -0.58
C ALA A 27 -7.63 -13.41 -1.47
N ARG A 28 -7.41 -13.51 -2.79
CA ARG A 28 -8.35 -14.12 -3.74
C ARG A 28 -8.65 -15.58 -3.41
N SER A 29 -7.61 -16.36 -3.07
CA SER A 29 -7.77 -17.77 -2.69
C SER A 29 -8.66 -17.96 -1.46
N ARG A 30 -8.76 -16.93 -0.61
CA ARG A 30 -9.58 -16.88 0.60
C ARG A 30 -10.98 -16.29 0.36
N GLY A 31 -11.31 -15.90 -0.87
CA GLY A 31 -12.59 -15.28 -1.22
C GLY A 31 -12.73 -13.83 -0.71
N VAL A 32 -11.62 -13.14 -0.48
CA VAL A 32 -11.64 -11.70 -0.14
C VAL A 32 -12.00 -10.90 -1.38
N GLY A 33 -13.08 -10.11 -1.33
CA GLY A 33 -13.50 -9.27 -2.46
C GLY A 33 -12.86 -7.88 -2.53
N ARG A 34 -12.21 -7.43 -1.44
CA ARG A 34 -11.59 -6.10 -1.37
C ARG A 34 -10.38 -6.07 -0.46
N ILE A 35 -9.30 -5.43 -0.93
CA ILE A 35 -8.14 -5.07 -0.09
C ILE A 35 -8.09 -3.56 0.05
N SER A 36 -7.88 -3.11 1.30
CA SER A 36 -7.62 -1.70 1.63
C SER A 36 -6.27 -1.59 2.34
N LEU A 37 -5.49 -0.57 2.00
CA LEU A 37 -4.17 -0.31 2.55
C LEU A 37 -4.00 1.15 2.93
N GLU A 38 -3.18 1.38 3.94
CA GLU A 38 -2.72 2.70 4.36
C GLU A 38 -1.26 2.88 3.94
N THR A 39 -0.93 4.06 3.42
CA THR A 39 0.45 4.45 3.13
C THR A 39 0.68 5.91 3.49
N GLY A 40 1.92 6.32 3.72
CA GLY A 40 2.19 7.73 4.02
C GLY A 40 1.89 8.64 2.82
N SER A 41 1.46 9.87 3.09
CA SER A 41 1.17 10.91 2.08
C SER A 41 2.42 11.63 1.58
N GLY A 42 3.52 11.60 2.35
CA GLY A 42 4.78 12.26 1.99
C GLY A 42 5.46 11.71 0.73
N GLU A 43 6.42 12.46 0.18
CA GLU A 43 7.16 12.10 -1.04
C GLU A 43 7.95 10.79 -0.92
N ASP A 44 8.43 10.48 0.29
CA ASP A 44 9.09 9.20 0.61
C ASP A 44 8.24 7.97 0.26
N HIS A 45 6.91 8.13 0.17
CA HIS A 45 5.94 7.08 -0.12
C HIS A 45 5.38 7.16 -1.55
N ALA A 46 5.79 8.13 -2.37
CA ALA A 46 5.30 8.30 -3.73
C ALA A 46 5.53 7.04 -4.60
N ALA A 47 6.68 6.38 -4.45
CA ALA A 47 6.98 5.14 -5.16
C ALA A 47 6.04 3.98 -4.74
N ALA A 48 5.63 3.93 -3.48
CA ALA A 48 4.68 2.93 -2.99
C ALA A 48 3.27 3.22 -3.53
N ARG A 49 2.83 4.49 -3.47
CA ARG A 49 1.55 4.91 -4.07
C ARG A 49 1.48 4.59 -5.57
N ALA A 50 2.55 4.88 -6.31
CA ALA A 50 2.63 4.53 -7.73
C ALA A 50 2.55 3.02 -7.98
N LEU A 51 3.24 2.21 -7.15
CA LEU A 51 3.14 0.75 -7.21
C LEU A 51 1.70 0.28 -6.99
N TYR A 52 1.03 0.74 -5.95
CA TYR A 52 -0.36 0.36 -5.65
C TYR A 52 -1.33 0.82 -6.73
N SER A 53 -1.21 2.06 -7.21
CA SER A 53 -2.00 2.54 -8.35
C SER A 53 -1.80 1.67 -9.60
N SER A 54 -0.56 1.26 -9.90
CA SER A 54 -0.27 0.36 -11.04
C SER A 54 -0.82 -1.07 -10.86
N ALA A 55 -1.22 -1.44 -9.65
CA ALA A 55 -1.83 -2.72 -9.34
C ALA A 55 -3.37 -2.63 -9.25
N GLY A 56 -3.96 -1.46 -9.51
CA GLY A 56 -5.41 -1.26 -9.51
C GLY A 56 -5.98 -0.70 -8.21
N PHE A 57 -5.15 -0.21 -7.28
CA PHE A 57 -5.64 0.48 -6.08
C PHE A 57 -6.01 1.93 -6.39
N GLY A 58 -7.23 2.31 -6.06
CA GLY A 58 -7.71 3.69 -6.11
C GLY A 58 -7.62 4.37 -4.74
N ALA A 59 -7.38 5.68 -4.71
CA ALA A 59 -7.46 6.46 -3.48
C ALA A 59 -8.88 6.38 -2.89
N THR A 60 -8.98 6.19 -1.59
CA THR A 60 -10.25 6.12 -0.86
C THR A 60 -10.16 6.90 0.45
N GLY A 61 -11.31 7.10 1.10
CA GLY A 61 -11.33 7.63 2.47
C GLY A 61 -10.73 6.62 3.47
N PRO A 62 -10.55 7.03 4.73
CA PRO A 62 -10.15 6.11 5.78
C PRO A 62 -11.10 4.91 5.84
N PHE A 63 -10.54 3.72 6.05
CA PHE A 63 -11.30 2.51 6.32
C PHE A 63 -11.18 2.18 7.81
N SER A 64 -12.27 1.67 8.40
CA SER A 64 -12.37 1.38 9.85
C SER A 64 -12.30 2.64 10.74
N ALA A 65 -11.96 2.49 12.02
CA ALA A 65 -11.93 3.55 13.04
C ALA A 65 -10.70 4.47 12.96
N TYR A 66 -9.98 4.48 11.83
CA TYR A 66 -8.83 5.39 11.66
C TYR A 66 -9.35 6.80 11.36
N ALA A 67 -8.96 7.76 12.20
CA ALA A 67 -9.19 9.18 11.93
C ALA A 67 -8.35 9.62 10.72
N GLU A 68 -8.87 10.55 9.94
CA GLU A 68 -8.13 11.17 8.85
C GLU A 68 -6.87 11.86 9.42
N ASP A 69 -5.71 11.25 9.19
CA ASP A 69 -4.42 11.89 9.43
C ASP A 69 -3.93 12.48 8.09
N PRO A 70 -3.59 13.77 8.01
CA PRO A 70 -3.09 14.39 6.78
C PRO A 70 -1.78 13.73 6.26
N LEU A 71 -1.10 12.95 7.08
CA LEU A 71 0.09 12.18 6.73
C LEU A 71 -0.22 10.78 6.21
N SER A 72 -1.49 10.36 6.19
CA SER A 72 -1.92 9.05 5.71
C SER A 72 -2.77 9.17 4.43
N THR A 73 -2.46 8.31 3.47
CA THR A 73 -3.21 8.10 2.24
C THR A 73 -3.76 6.68 2.26
N PHE A 74 -5.08 6.56 2.15
CA PHE A 74 -5.75 5.27 2.07
C PHE A 74 -6.05 4.91 0.61
N MET A 75 -5.86 3.64 0.26
CA MET A 75 -6.14 3.13 -1.09
C MET A 75 -6.83 1.78 -1.01
N SER A 76 -7.77 1.52 -1.92
CA SER A 76 -8.51 0.25 -1.98
C SER A 76 -8.58 -0.30 -3.40
N SER A 77 -8.63 -1.62 -3.53
CA SER A 77 -8.87 -2.33 -4.78
C SER A 77 -9.83 -3.49 -4.55
N GLU A 78 -10.80 -3.63 -5.45
CA GLU A 78 -11.62 -4.84 -5.56
C GLU A 78 -10.77 -5.93 -6.23
N ILE A 79 -10.68 -7.11 -5.63
CA ILE A 79 -9.80 -8.18 -6.09
C ILE A 79 -10.55 -9.47 -6.39
#